data_AF-A0A9D7UNX6-F1
#
_entry.id   AF-A0A9D7UNX6-F1
#
_cell.length_a   1.000
_cell.length_b   1.000
_cell.length_c   1.000
_cell.angle_alpha   90.00
_cell.angle_beta   90.00
_cell.angle_gamma   90.00
#
_symmetry.space_group_name_H-M   'P 1'
#
loop_
_entity.id
_entity.type
_entity.pdbx_description
1 polymer ?
#
loop_
_entity_poly.entity_id
_entity_poly.type
_entity_poly.pdbx_seq_one_letter_code
_entity_poly.pdbx_strand_id
1 'polypeptide(L)'
;MPQSKALGNIVRAVQGSAVVKSNIYDAIILGAGGAGLMCALTAGQRGRRVLVIDHASGPGKKILISGGGRCNFTNVNATTTRAQERYLSINPHFAKSALGRYTPQDFIELVEQHRIAFHEKTLGQLFCNGSARQIVEMLMDECDRSVSSGGRVDFAFNAPVADVSHSGGVYRVSYNRVNASATSLVIATGGPSIPKMGATAFAYDLARQFGLKIVEPRPALVPLTLGGADVLFRELSGVSAEVVARHNKTAFREAALFTHRGLSGPAILQISSYWRPGDSIEIDFLPDETADELLLSEKRARPKATLRSTLDRLLPARLAEALAGKVGLPVIEYNFYANRLIEGYKEEIGRGGAGYTAYDYEISKNLPPRDGVGTHTRAEQMKRAEGFLKAVIPEAEKANVRLALHPNDPPVPLSRGSEQIMATFEHWKQYLSLVKSPYNGMTFDCGVSREMGEDPVAVCRYLGERDCINHVHYRNVVVRKPYVDYT
;
A
#
# COMPACT_ATOMS: atom_id res chain seq x y z
N MET A 1 -26.87 -32.22 8.33
CA MET A 1 -28.33 -32.00 8.28
C MET A 1 -28.66 -30.61 8.85
N PRO A 2 -29.61 -29.85 8.29
CA PRO A 2 -30.23 -30.01 6.99
C PRO A 2 -29.78 -28.88 6.03
N GLN A 3 -28.89 -29.24 5.09
CA GLN A 3 -28.83 -28.67 3.74
C GLN A 3 -30.10 -29.01 2.92
N SER A 4 -31.18 -29.47 3.55
CA SER A 4 -32.37 -30.04 2.90
C SER A 4 -33.63 -29.18 2.96
N LYS A 5 -33.61 -27.98 3.57
CA LYS A 5 -34.75 -27.05 3.53
C LYS A 5 -34.65 -25.97 2.44
N ALA A 6 -33.45 -25.64 1.97
CA ALA A 6 -33.23 -24.62 0.93
C ALA A 6 -33.16 -25.18 -0.51
N LEU A 7 -33.34 -26.50 -0.69
CA LEU A 7 -33.30 -27.18 -2.00
C LEU A 7 -34.66 -27.78 -2.40
N GLY A 8 -35.71 -27.56 -1.61
CA GLY A 8 -37.04 -28.14 -1.80
C GLY A 8 -37.89 -27.50 -2.91
N ASN A 9 -37.50 -26.36 -3.48
CA ASN A 9 -38.27 -25.64 -4.50
C ASN A 9 -37.48 -25.28 -5.78
N ILE A 10 -36.26 -25.79 -5.98
CA ILE A 10 -35.38 -25.41 -7.12
C ILE A 10 -35.43 -26.43 -8.29
N VAL A 11 -36.49 -27.24 -8.43
CA VAL A 11 -36.76 -27.97 -9.69
C VAL A 11 -38.26 -28.11 -9.91
N ARG A 12 -38.90 -27.08 -10.46
CA ARG A 12 -40.18 -27.24 -11.17
C ARG A 12 -40.18 -26.46 -12.48
N ALA A 13 -39.46 -26.98 -13.46
CA ALA A 13 -39.74 -26.75 -14.87
C ALA A 13 -39.35 -27.98 -15.72
N VAL A 14 -40.38 -28.80 -15.98
CA VAL A 14 -40.64 -29.57 -17.21
C VAL A 14 -39.53 -30.52 -17.70
N GLN A 15 -39.56 -31.76 -17.18
CA GLN A 15 -39.24 -32.93 -17.99
C GLN A 15 -40.55 -33.46 -18.60
N GLY A 16 -40.60 -33.55 -19.93
CA GLY A 16 -41.53 -34.43 -20.65
C GLY A 16 -42.80 -33.79 -21.24
N SER A 17 -42.93 -34.00 -22.55
CA SER A 17 -44.16 -33.99 -23.37
C SER A 17 -44.75 -32.67 -23.85
N ALA A 18 -45.10 -32.68 -25.13
CA ALA A 18 -45.63 -31.60 -25.93
C ALA A 18 -46.92 -31.00 -25.37
N VAL A 19 -46.80 -29.86 -24.67
CA VAL A 19 -47.84 -28.82 -24.59
C VAL A 19 -47.11 -27.48 -24.53
N VAL A 20 -47.31 -26.64 -25.55
CA VAL A 20 -46.87 -25.24 -25.55
C VAL A 20 -47.67 -24.49 -24.47
N LYS A 21 -47.26 -24.60 -23.20
CA LYS A 21 -47.68 -23.63 -22.19
C LYS A 21 -47.05 -22.30 -22.60
N SER A 22 -47.87 -21.30 -22.86
CA SER A 22 -47.41 -19.98 -23.22
C SER A 22 -46.54 -19.41 -22.09
N ASN A 23 -45.23 -19.34 -22.31
CA ASN A 23 -44.26 -18.73 -21.39
C ASN A 23 -44.34 -17.20 -21.46
N ILE A 24 -45.52 -16.67 -21.16
CA ILE A 24 -45.82 -15.25 -21.15
C ILE A 24 -45.67 -14.74 -19.72
N TYR A 25 -44.88 -13.68 -19.58
CA TYR A 25 -44.55 -13.01 -18.34
C TYR A 25 -44.88 -11.52 -18.46
N ASP A 26 -45.06 -10.84 -17.34
CA ASP A 26 -45.16 -9.37 -17.33
C ASP A 26 -43.78 -8.75 -17.57
N ALA A 27 -42.74 -9.36 -17.00
CA ALA A 27 -41.36 -8.92 -17.16
C ALA A 27 -40.39 -10.11 -17.21
N ILE A 28 -39.33 -9.97 -18.02
CA ILE A 28 -38.16 -10.84 -18.00
C ILE A 28 -36.96 -10.04 -17.49
N ILE A 29 -36.21 -10.62 -16.56
CA ILE A 29 -34.99 -10.04 -15.98
C ILE A 29 -33.82 -10.94 -16.35
N LEU A 30 -32.79 -10.36 -16.96
CA LEU A 30 -31.58 -11.07 -17.35
C LEU A 30 -30.51 -10.84 -16.27
N GLY A 31 -30.16 -11.88 -15.52
CA GLY A 31 -29.19 -11.88 -14.43
C GLY A 31 -29.84 -11.91 -13.04
N ALA A 32 -29.45 -12.88 -12.22
CA ALA A 32 -29.87 -13.09 -10.84
C ALA A 32 -28.79 -12.58 -9.84
N GLY A 33 -28.20 -11.43 -10.14
CA GLY A 33 -27.35 -10.68 -9.21
C GLY A 33 -28.14 -9.77 -8.27
N GLY A 34 -27.47 -8.94 -7.47
CA GLY A 34 -28.15 -8.05 -6.50
C GLY A 34 -29.23 -7.16 -7.12
N ALA A 35 -28.92 -6.48 -8.23
CA ALA A 35 -29.90 -5.65 -8.94
C ALA A 35 -31.06 -6.47 -9.54
N GLY A 36 -30.77 -7.65 -10.09
CA GLY A 36 -31.78 -8.52 -10.70
C GLY A 36 -32.75 -9.09 -9.67
N LEU A 37 -32.24 -9.58 -8.53
CA LEU A 37 -33.06 -10.08 -7.43
C LEU A 37 -33.90 -8.96 -6.79
N MET A 38 -33.31 -7.78 -6.58
CA MET A 38 -34.05 -6.62 -6.05
C MET A 38 -35.17 -6.17 -6.99
N CYS A 39 -34.92 -6.18 -8.31
CA CYS A 39 -35.94 -5.89 -9.31
C CYS A 39 -37.04 -6.96 -9.32
N ALA A 40 -36.66 -8.24 -9.23
CA ALA A 40 -37.58 -9.37 -9.23
C ALA A 40 -38.52 -9.37 -8.02
N LEU A 41 -37.98 -9.24 -6.80
CA LEU A 41 -38.80 -9.16 -5.59
C LEU A 41 -39.75 -7.97 -5.64
N THR A 42 -39.26 -6.80 -6.07
CA THR A 42 -40.08 -5.58 -6.12
C THR A 42 -41.22 -5.70 -7.15
N ALA A 43 -40.94 -6.25 -8.32
CA ALA A 43 -41.96 -6.47 -9.35
C ALA A 43 -42.96 -7.54 -8.92
N GLY A 44 -42.49 -8.65 -8.35
CA GLY A 44 -43.32 -9.72 -7.81
C GLY A 44 -44.27 -9.21 -6.71
N GLN A 45 -43.77 -8.46 -5.74
CA GLN A 45 -44.57 -7.88 -4.65
C GLN A 45 -45.62 -6.86 -5.14
N ARG A 46 -45.49 -6.39 -6.39
CA ARG A 46 -46.50 -5.57 -7.08
C ARG A 46 -47.50 -6.41 -7.89
N GLY A 47 -47.59 -7.71 -7.63
CA GLY A 47 -48.52 -8.62 -8.29
C GLY A 47 -48.10 -9.08 -9.68
N ARG A 48 -46.82 -8.91 -10.06
CA ARG A 48 -46.34 -9.25 -11.42
C ARG A 48 -45.80 -10.66 -11.51
N ARG A 49 -46.00 -11.28 -12.67
CA ARG A 49 -45.36 -12.54 -13.05
C ARG A 49 -44.04 -12.26 -13.75
N VAL A 50 -42.94 -12.60 -13.09
CA VAL A 50 -41.58 -12.28 -13.51
C VAL A 50 -40.81 -13.56 -13.79
N LEU A 51 -39.99 -13.55 -14.84
CA LEU A 51 -38.98 -14.59 -15.09
C LEU A 51 -37.58 -14.00 -14.93
N VAL A 52 -36.76 -14.59 -14.07
CA VAL A 52 -35.34 -14.27 -13.94
C VAL A 52 -34.52 -15.36 -14.60
N ILE A 53 -33.67 -14.98 -15.56
CA ILE A 53 -32.82 -15.91 -16.32
C ILE A 53 -31.36 -15.64 -15.98
N ASP A 54 -30.62 -16.66 -15.57
CA ASP A 54 -29.19 -16.58 -15.32
C ASP A 54 -28.44 -17.80 -15.89
N HIS A 55 -27.27 -17.54 -16.46
CA HIS A 55 -26.40 -18.59 -17.00
C HIS A 55 -25.67 -19.36 -15.88
N ALA A 56 -25.50 -18.77 -14.70
CA ALA A 56 -24.89 -19.41 -13.56
C ALA A 56 -25.81 -20.47 -12.95
N SER A 57 -25.20 -21.38 -12.18
CA SER A 57 -25.91 -22.47 -11.51
C SER A 57 -26.81 -22.06 -10.34
N GLY A 58 -26.77 -20.79 -9.95
CA GLY A 58 -27.57 -20.26 -8.85
C GLY A 58 -27.35 -18.76 -8.65
N PRO A 59 -28.17 -18.12 -7.79
CA PRO A 59 -28.22 -16.68 -7.66
C PRO A 59 -27.01 -16.08 -6.95
N GLY A 60 -26.79 -14.78 -7.15
CA GLY A 60 -25.96 -13.96 -6.27
C GLY A 60 -24.47 -14.34 -6.23
N LYS A 61 -23.90 -15.00 -7.25
CA LYS A 61 -22.50 -15.47 -7.21
C LYS A 61 -21.47 -14.39 -6.80
N LYS A 62 -21.64 -13.14 -7.28
CA LYS A 62 -20.80 -12.00 -6.87
C LYS A 62 -21.07 -11.54 -5.42
N ILE A 63 -22.31 -11.61 -4.94
CA ILE A 63 -22.65 -11.28 -3.54
C ILE A 63 -21.91 -12.25 -2.61
N LEU A 64 -21.93 -13.55 -2.92
CA LEU A 64 -21.33 -14.60 -2.08
C LEU A 64 -19.82 -14.42 -1.83
N ILE A 65 -19.09 -13.80 -2.77
CA ILE A 65 -17.65 -13.55 -2.60
C ILE A 65 -17.32 -12.10 -2.19
N SER A 66 -18.33 -11.23 -2.14
CA SER A 66 -18.13 -9.82 -1.81
C SER A 66 -17.76 -9.63 -0.33
N GLY A 67 -16.99 -8.58 -0.04
CA GLY A 67 -16.57 -8.26 1.33
C GLY A 67 -15.83 -9.41 2.04
N GLY A 68 -15.06 -10.22 1.30
CA GLY A 68 -14.38 -11.41 1.86
C GLY A 68 -15.36 -12.51 2.30
N GLY A 69 -16.51 -12.61 1.65
CA GLY A 69 -17.55 -13.59 1.98
C GLY A 69 -18.52 -13.14 3.08
N ARG A 70 -18.39 -11.89 3.56
CA ARG A 70 -19.29 -11.27 4.56
C ARG A 70 -20.26 -10.25 3.97
N CYS A 71 -20.13 -9.92 2.68
CA CYS A 71 -20.92 -8.91 1.97
C CYS A 71 -20.86 -7.52 2.61
N ASN A 72 -20.10 -6.61 2.00
CA ASN A 72 -20.25 -5.17 2.25
C ASN A 72 -21.53 -4.71 1.53
N PHE A 73 -22.68 -4.82 2.18
CA PHE A 73 -23.97 -4.79 1.48
C PHE A 73 -24.47 -3.37 1.21
N THR A 74 -24.03 -2.38 1.98
CA THR A 74 -24.33 -0.96 1.73
C THR A 74 -23.32 -0.05 2.44
N ASN A 75 -23.43 1.26 2.20
CA ASN A 75 -22.72 2.27 2.97
C ASN A 75 -23.69 3.38 3.40
N VAL A 76 -23.67 3.78 4.67
CA VAL A 76 -24.57 4.81 5.21
C VAL A 76 -24.41 6.17 4.51
N ASN A 77 -23.26 6.40 3.85
CA ASN A 77 -22.97 7.60 3.08
C ASN A 77 -23.45 7.55 1.62
N ALA A 78 -24.15 6.49 1.18
CA ALA A 78 -24.72 6.40 -0.17
C ALA A 78 -26.02 7.23 -0.26
N THR A 79 -25.91 8.53 -0.05
CA THR A 79 -27.03 9.48 -0.03
C THR A 79 -27.09 10.31 -1.32
N THR A 80 -28.21 10.99 -1.55
CA THR A 80 -28.39 11.92 -2.68
C THR A 80 -27.41 13.10 -2.63
N THR A 81 -27.06 13.57 -1.43
CA THR A 81 -26.11 14.67 -1.21
C THR A 81 -24.67 14.27 -1.54
N ARG A 82 -24.32 12.99 -1.31
CA ARG A 82 -22.97 12.46 -1.56
C ARG A 82 -22.85 11.67 -2.87
N ALA A 83 -23.92 11.59 -3.66
CA ALA A 83 -23.98 10.75 -4.85
C ALA A 83 -22.81 11.00 -5.83
N GLN A 84 -22.44 12.27 -6.03
CA GLN A 84 -21.36 12.65 -6.96
C GLN A 84 -19.95 12.26 -6.46
N GLU A 85 -19.77 12.19 -5.14
CA GLU A 85 -18.51 11.76 -4.52
C GLU A 85 -18.36 10.23 -4.52
N ARG A 86 -19.50 9.51 -4.49
CA ARG A 86 -19.54 8.05 -4.30
C ARG A 86 -19.78 7.26 -5.58
N TYR A 87 -20.30 7.88 -6.64
CA TYR A 87 -20.64 7.22 -7.91
C TYR A 87 -20.07 8.00 -9.10
N LEU A 88 -19.17 7.36 -9.84
CA LEU A 88 -18.58 7.92 -11.06
C LEU A 88 -19.50 7.71 -12.27
N SER A 89 -19.86 8.80 -12.94
CA SER A 89 -20.71 8.80 -14.13
C SER A 89 -20.43 10.03 -15.00
N ILE A 90 -20.56 9.89 -16.32
CA ILE A 90 -20.54 11.04 -17.24
C ILE A 90 -21.74 11.96 -17.02
N ASN A 91 -22.83 11.45 -16.44
CA ASN A 91 -23.92 12.25 -15.88
C ASN A 91 -23.85 12.18 -14.35
N PRO A 92 -23.28 13.20 -13.68
CA PRO A 92 -23.11 13.21 -12.22
C PRO A 92 -24.42 13.19 -11.43
N HIS A 93 -25.57 13.47 -12.06
CA HIS A 93 -26.87 13.54 -11.39
C HIS A 93 -27.68 12.25 -11.54
N PHE A 94 -27.26 11.31 -12.38
CA PHE A 94 -28.03 10.13 -12.77
C PHE A 94 -28.50 9.29 -11.57
N ALA A 95 -27.60 9.01 -10.63
CA ALA A 95 -27.91 8.15 -9.47
C ALA A 95 -28.81 8.82 -8.42
N LYS A 96 -28.95 10.15 -8.41
CA LYS A 96 -29.62 10.89 -7.33
C LYS A 96 -31.08 10.47 -7.15
N SER A 97 -31.82 10.29 -8.25
CA SER A 97 -33.24 9.91 -8.17
C SER A 97 -33.42 8.51 -7.57
N ALA A 98 -32.59 7.54 -7.96
CA ALA A 98 -32.65 6.18 -7.42
C ALA A 98 -32.30 6.16 -5.92
N LEU A 99 -31.19 6.81 -5.54
CA LEU A 99 -30.73 6.90 -4.15
C LEU A 99 -31.71 7.63 -3.22
N GLY A 100 -32.53 8.55 -3.76
CA GLY A 100 -33.56 9.24 -2.98
C GLY A 100 -34.85 8.44 -2.79
N ARG A 101 -35.08 7.40 -3.60
CA ARG A 101 -36.28 6.56 -3.53
C ARG A 101 -36.05 5.22 -2.84
N TYR A 102 -34.80 4.77 -2.81
CA TYR A 102 -34.36 3.61 -2.07
C TYR A 102 -32.98 3.91 -1.48
N THR A 103 -33.00 4.24 -0.20
CA THR A 103 -31.87 4.71 0.59
C THR A 103 -31.12 3.52 1.22
N PRO A 104 -29.91 3.74 1.76
CA PRO A 104 -29.24 2.71 2.55
C PRO A 104 -30.08 2.21 3.73
N GLN A 105 -30.86 3.11 4.36
CA GLN A 105 -31.71 2.77 5.50
C GLN A 105 -32.81 1.78 5.11
N ASP A 106 -33.45 1.96 3.95
CA ASP A 106 -34.48 1.02 3.46
C ASP A 106 -33.93 -0.41 3.29
N PHE A 107 -32.67 -0.55 2.87
CA PHE A 107 -32.03 -1.87 2.77
C PHE A 107 -31.59 -2.41 4.14
N ILE A 108 -31.12 -1.54 5.04
CA ILE A 108 -30.79 -1.92 6.42
C ILE A 108 -32.02 -2.48 7.13
N GLU A 109 -33.17 -1.81 7.01
CA GLU A 109 -34.43 -2.26 7.59
C GLU A 109 -34.85 -3.64 7.06
N LEU A 110 -34.65 -3.90 5.77
CA LEU A 110 -34.89 -5.23 5.19
C LEU A 110 -33.97 -6.30 5.82
N VAL A 111 -32.68 -5.98 5.99
CA VAL A 111 -31.70 -6.87 6.63
C VAL A 111 -32.09 -7.15 8.10
N GLU A 112 -32.56 -6.14 8.82
CA GLU A 112 -33.04 -6.26 10.21
C GLU A 112 -34.32 -7.07 10.33
N GLN A 113 -35.29 -6.88 9.42
CA GLN A 113 -36.52 -7.66 9.35
C GLN A 113 -36.25 -9.16 9.16
N HIS A 114 -35.18 -9.50 8.45
CA HIS A 114 -34.70 -10.87 8.29
C HIS A 114 -33.75 -11.33 9.40
N ARG A 115 -33.55 -10.50 10.44
CA ARG A 115 -32.73 -10.78 11.63
C ARG A 115 -31.29 -11.14 11.30
N ILE A 116 -30.73 -10.51 10.27
CA ILE A 116 -29.34 -10.71 9.87
C ILE A 116 -28.49 -9.73 10.66
N ALA A 117 -27.64 -10.23 11.55
CA ALA A 117 -26.74 -9.39 12.32
C ALA A 117 -25.62 -8.80 11.43
N PHE A 118 -25.35 -7.51 11.61
CA PHE A 118 -24.30 -6.78 10.89
C PHE A 118 -23.57 -5.79 11.82
N HIS A 119 -22.45 -5.25 11.34
CA HIS A 119 -21.71 -4.17 11.99
C HIS A 119 -21.20 -3.17 10.96
N GLU A 120 -20.98 -1.93 11.40
CA GLU A 120 -20.16 -0.97 10.65
C GLU A 120 -18.68 -1.30 10.86
N LYS A 121 -17.92 -1.30 9.75
CA LYS A 121 -16.46 -1.43 9.80
C LYS A 121 -15.81 -0.05 9.89
N THR A 122 -15.43 0.52 8.75
CA THR A 122 -14.84 1.85 8.66
C THR A 122 -15.55 2.64 7.57
N LEU A 123 -15.58 3.96 7.70
CA LEU A 123 -16.09 4.88 6.68
C LEU A 123 -17.55 4.57 6.26
N GLY A 124 -18.39 4.11 7.17
CA GLY A 124 -19.80 3.81 6.90
C GLY A 124 -20.09 2.46 6.23
N GLN A 125 -19.10 1.59 6.04
CA GLN A 125 -19.28 0.31 5.36
C GLN A 125 -19.98 -0.71 6.27
N LEU A 126 -21.11 -1.29 5.82
CA LEU A 126 -21.86 -2.26 6.59
C LEU A 126 -21.63 -3.69 6.09
N PHE A 127 -21.22 -4.58 7.00
CA PHE A 127 -20.93 -5.98 6.70
C PHE A 127 -21.79 -6.92 7.54
N CYS A 128 -22.22 -8.04 6.96
CA CYS A 128 -22.82 -9.11 7.77
C CYS A 128 -21.80 -9.66 8.78
N ASN A 129 -22.27 -9.99 9.98
CA ASN A 129 -21.46 -10.69 10.98
C ASN A 129 -21.19 -12.14 10.54
N GLY A 130 -22.20 -12.75 9.90
CA GLY A 130 -22.14 -14.08 9.33
C GLY A 130 -21.74 -14.08 7.85
N SER A 131 -22.34 -15.00 7.09
CA SER A 131 -22.01 -15.21 5.68
C SER A 131 -22.82 -14.29 4.77
N ALA A 132 -22.20 -13.83 3.68
CA ALA A 132 -22.86 -13.17 2.54
C ALA A 132 -24.04 -13.98 1.97
N ARG A 133 -24.07 -15.29 2.20
CA ARG A 133 -25.18 -16.17 1.85
C ARG A 133 -26.51 -15.72 2.44
N GLN A 134 -26.50 -15.13 3.64
CA GLN A 134 -27.71 -14.63 4.30
C GLN A 134 -28.40 -13.54 3.48
N ILE A 135 -27.65 -12.66 2.82
CA ILE A 135 -28.21 -11.64 1.92
C ILE A 135 -28.85 -12.28 0.68
N VAL A 136 -28.22 -13.31 0.10
CA VAL A 136 -28.79 -14.00 -1.05
C VAL A 136 -30.06 -14.76 -0.67
N GLU A 137 -30.06 -15.44 0.48
CA GLU A 137 -31.24 -16.15 1.01
C GLU A 137 -32.38 -15.17 1.30
N MET A 138 -32.10 -14.04 1.96
CA MET A 138 -33.07 -12.96 2.20
C MET A 138 -33.73 -12.48 0.90
N LEU A 139 -32.94 -12.19 -0.14
CA LEU A 139 -33.48 -11.69 -1.42
C LEU A 139 -34.33 -12.76 -2.14
N MET A 140 -33.96 -14.03 -2.03
CA MET A 140 -34.75 -15.14 -2.58
C MET A 140 -36.06 -15.33 -1.79
N ASP A 141 -36.01 -15.25 -0.46
CA ASP A 141 -37.20 -15.33 0.39
C ASP A 141 -38.18 -14.19 0.09
N GLU A 142 -37.70 -12.97 -0.17
CA GLU A 142 -38.54 -11.85 -0.60
C GLU A 142 -39.16 -12.07 -1.99
N CYS A 143 -38.47 -12.75 -2.91
CA CYS A 143 -39.04 -13.18 -4.18
C CYS A 143 -40.16 -14.21 -3.96
N ASP A 144 -39.96 -15.19 -3.07
CA ASP A 144 -40.97 -16.21 -2.76
C ASP A 144 -42.22 -15.61 -2.07
N ARG A 145 -42.03 -14.59 -1.21
CA ARG A 145 -43.12 -13.85 -0.56
C ARG A 145 -44.01 -13.08 -1.54
N SER A 146 -43.57 -12.84 -2.78
CA SER A 146 -44.38 -12.16 -3.81
C SER A 146 -45.73 -12.83 -4.09
N VAL A 147 -45.84 -14.13 -3.83
CA VAL A 147 -47.08 -14.90 -3.98
C VAL A 147 -48.20 -14.34 -3.09
N SER A 148 -47.88 -13.86 -1.90
CA SER A 148 -48.85 -13.22 -0.99
C SER A 148 -49.45 -11.93 -1.55
N SER A 149 -48.79 -11.31 -2.53
CA SER A 149 -49.24 -10.11 -3.23
C SER A 149 -49.86 -10.42 -4.61
N GLY A 150 -50.15 -11.69 -4.90
CA GLY A 150 -50.68 -12.15 -6.18
C GLY A 150 -49.65 -12.19 -7.32
N GLY A 151 -48.38 -11.92 -7.02
CA GLY A 151 -47.30 -12.01 -7.99
C GLY A 151 -46.62 -13.37 -8.00
N ARG A 152 -45.61 -13.51 -8.84
CA ARG A 152 -44.80 -14.73 -8.91
C ARG A 152 -43.46 -14.43 -9.56
N VAL A 153 -42.38 -14.88 -8.93
CA VAL A 153 -41.03 -14.84 -9.51
C VAL A 153 -40.59 -16.26 -9.86
N ASP A 154 -40.41 -16.54 -11.15
CA ASP A 154 -39.84 -17.78 -11.65
C ASP A 154 -38.34 -17.59 -11.94
N PHE A 155 -37.53 -18.63 -11.72
CA PHE A 155 -36.09 -18.61 -11.99
C PHE A 155 -35.69 -19.68 -13.00
N ALA A 156 -34.81 -19.33 -13.92
CA ALA A 156 -34.13 -20.24 -14.84
C ALA A 156 -32.61 -20.09 -14.67
N PHE A 157 -31.99 -21.06 -13.99
CA PHE A 157 -30.53 -21.15 -13.80
C PHE A 157 -29.91 -22.12 -14.80
N ASN A 158 -28.59 -22.05 -14.99
CA ASN A 158 -27.87 -22.75 -16.06
C ASN A 158 -28.53 -22.49 -17.44
N ALA A 159 -29.00 -21.25 -17.63
CA ALA A 159 -29.79 -20.84 -18.78
C ALA A 159 -29.11 -19.65 -19.47
N PRO A 160 -28.00 -19.87 -20.21
CA PRO A 160 -27.43 -18.83 -21.04
C PRO A 160 -28.47 -18.36 -22.06
N VAL A 161 -28.63 -17.03 -22.15
CA VAL A 161 -29.50 -16.39 -23.15
C VAL A 161 -28.85 -16.57 -24.52
N ALA A 162 -29.62 -17.10 -25.47
CA ALA A 162 -29.18 -17.34 -26.83
C ALA A 162 -29.56 -16.19 -27.77
N ASP A 163 -30.80 -15.69 -27.65
CA ASP A 163 -31.32 -14.59 -28.48
C ASP A 163 -32.27 -13.71 -27.67
N VAL A 164 -32.29 -12.43 -28.02
CA VAL A 164 -33.26 -11.46 -27.53
C VAL A 164 -33.76 -10.67 -28.73
N SER A 165 -35.07 -10.65 -28.96
CA SER A 165 -35.69 -9.85 -30.01
C SER A 165 -36.84 -9.02 -29.46
N HIS A 166 -37.17 -7.94 -30.16
CA HIS A 166 -38.28 -7.06 -29.82
C HIS A 166 -39.11 -6.77 -31.07
N SER A 167 -40.38 -7.15 -31.05
CA SER A 167 -41.30 -6.96 -32.17
C SER A 167 -42.73 -6.81 -31.66
N GLY A 168 -43.51 -5.87 -32.21
CA GLY A 168 -44.92 -5.69 -31.83
C GLY A 168 -45.13 -5.34 -30.36
N GLY A 169 -44.19 -4.61 -29.74
CA GLY A 169 -44.25 -4.22 -28.32
C GLY A 169 -43.97 -5.34 -27.33
N VAL A 170 -43.46 -6.48 -27.79
CA VAL A 170 -43.15 -7.66 -26.96
C VAL A 170 -41.70 -8.06 -27.15
N TYR A 171 -41.00 -8.26 -26.04
CA TYR A 171 -39.68 -8.88 -26.01
C TYR A 171 -39.83 -10.39 -26.03
N ARG A 172 -39.00 -11.06 -26.83
CA ARG A 172 -38.85 -12.52 -26.83
C ARG A 172 -37.42 -12.87 -26.45
N VAL A 173 -37.27 -13.79 -25.51
CA VAL A 173 -35.97 -14.26 -25.03
C VAL A 173 -35.90 -15.77 -25.20
N SER A 174 -34.86 -16.23 -25.90
CA SER A 174 -34.57 -17.64 -26.12
C SER A 174 -33.45 -18.10 -25.18
N TYR A 175 -33.65 -19.21 -24.48
CA TYR A 175 -32.66 -19.83 -23.58
C TYR A 175 -32.95 -21.33 -23.49
N ASN A 176 -31.93 -22.19 -23.48
CA ASN A 176 -32.09 -23.66 -23.36
C ASN A 176 -33.16 -24.27 -24.29
N ARG A 177 -33.30 -23.77 -25.53
CA ARG A 177 -34.34 -24.16 -26.52
C ARG A 177 -35.78 -23.86 -26.10
N VAL A 178 -35.96 -23.03 -25.07
CA VAL A 178 -37.22 -22.49 -24.60
C VAL A 178 -37.31 -21.03 -25.01
N ASN A 179 -38.52 -20.57 -25.34
CA ASN A 179 -38.81 -19.17 -25.57
C ASN A 179 -39.70 -18.64 -24.44
N ALA A 180 -39.39 -17.44 -23.95
CA ALA A 180 -40.25 -16.67 -23.07
C ALA A 180 -40.57 -15.31 -23.71
N SER A 181 -41.71 -14.72 -23.36
CA SER A 181 -42.13 -13.43 -23.88
C SER A 181 -42.64 -12.52 -22.76
N ALA A 182 -42.35 -11.22 -22.87
CA ALA A 182 -42.83 -10.21 -21.94
C ALA A 182 -42.93 -8.83 -22.58
N THR A 183 -43.76 -7.95 -22.01
CA THR A 183 -43.83 -6.54 -22.44
C THR A 183 -42.68 -5.72 -21.89
N SER A 184 -42.02 -6.19 -20.82
CA SER A 184 -40.86 -5.54 -20.21
C SER A 184 -39.64 -6.46 -20.16
N LEU A 185 -38.47 -5.91 -20.46
CA LEU A 185 -37.18 -6.57 -20.33
C LEU A 185 -36.24 -5.73 -19.46
N VAL A 186 -35.60 -6.36 -18.48
CA VAL A 186 -34.61 -5.72 -17.59
C VAL A 186 -33.26 -6.39 -17.76
N ILE A 187 -32.23 -5.59 -18.03
CA ILE A 187 -30.85 -6.07 -18.17
C ILE A 187 -30.12 -5.85 -16.83
N ALA A 188 -29.86 -6.93 -16.10
CA ALA A 188 -29.21 -6.94 -14.79
C ALA A 188 -27.99 -7.90 -14.74
N THR A 189 -27.33 -8.10 -15.88
CA THR A 189 -26.23 -9.08 -16.05
C THR A 189 -24.87 -8.62 -15.52
N GLY A 190 -24.78 -7.39 -15.01
CA GLY A 190 -23.56 -6.82 -14.41
C GLY A 190 -22.51 -6.40 -15.44
N GLY A 191 -21.29 -6.14 -14.96
CA GLY A 191 -20.15 -5.77 -15.80
C GLY A 191 -19.12 -6.91 -15.94
N PRO A 192 -18.11 -6.74 -16.82
CA PRO A 192 -17.17 -7.80 -17.24
C PRO A 192 -16.12 -8.19 -16.19
N SER A 193 -16.19 -7.62 -14.99
CA SER A 193 -15.24 -7.91 -13.91
C SER A 193 -15.36 -9.37 -13.43
N ILE A 194 -14.21 -10.03 -13.26
CA ILE A 194 -14.08 -11.43 -12.81
C ILE A 194 -14.75 -12.43 -13.79
N PRO A 195 -14.22 -12.61 -15.01
CA PRO A 195 -14.81 -13.50 -16.02
C PRO A 195 -14.96 -14.96 -15.56
N LYS A 196 -14.04 -15.45 -14.71
CA LYS A 196 -14.11 -16.81 -14.13
C LYS A 196 -15.38 -17.08 -13.33
N MET A 197 -16.13 -16.05 -12.92
CA MET A 197 -17.42 -16.18 -12.24
C MET A 197 -18.62 -15.96 -13.15
N GLY A 198 -18.43 -15.99 -14.47
CA GLY A 198 -19.52 -15.83 -15.44
C GLY A 198 -19.81 -14.39 -15.86
N ALA A 199 -18.94 -13.43 -15.51
CA ALA A 199 -19.07 -12.07 -16.00
C ALA A 199 -18.78 -12.01 -17.51
N THR A 200 -19.68 -11.40 -18.28
CA THR A 200 -19.60 -11.27 -19.74
C THR A 200 -19.86 -9.83 -20.19
N ALA A 201 -19.61 -9.54 -21.47
CA ALA A 201 -19.95 -8.26 -22.10
C ALA A 201 -21.42 -8.17 -22.56
N PHE A 202 -22.25 -9.16 -22.23
CA PHE A 202 -23.61 -9.33 -22.77
C PHE A 202 -24.50 -8.09 -22.65
N ALA A 203 -24.44 -7.37 -21.53
CA ALA A 203 -25.21 -6.14 -21.34
C ALA A 203 -24.89 -5.08 -22.41
N TYR A 204 -23.62 -4.96 -22.78
CA TYR A 204 -23.16 -3.98 -23.76
C TYR A 204 -23.57 -4.38 -25.17
N ASP A 205 -23.47 -5.66 -25.50
CA ASP A 205 -23.83 -6.18 -26.81
C ASP A 205 -25.34 -6.03 -27.05
N LEU A 206 -26.15 -6.39 -26.06
CA LEU A 206 -27.61 -6.22 -26.13
C LEU A 206 -28.03 -4.75 -26.17
N ALA A 207 -27.36 -3.87 -25.41
CA ALA A 207 -27.63 -2.44 -25.47
C ALA A 207 -27.30 -1.85 -26.85
N ARG A 208 -26.20 -2.28 -27.49
CA ARG A 208 -25.88 -1.88 -28.88
C ARG A 208 -26.91 -2.38 -29.88
N GLN A 209 -27.40 -3.61 -29.72
CA GLN A 209 -28.46 -4.17 -30.56
C GLN A 209 -29.71 -3.26 -30.56
N PHE A 210 -30.04 -2.64 -29.44
CA PHE A 210 -31.15 -1.69 -29.31
C PHE A 210 -30.76 -0.22 -29.55
N GLY A 211 -29.58 0.04 -30.13
CA GLY A 211 -29.15 1.39 -30.51
C GLY A 211 -28.71 2.30 -29.36
N LEU A 212 -28.43 1.75 -28.18
CA LEU A 212 -27.94 2.52 -27.04
C LEU A 212 -26.43 2.79 -27.13
N LYS A 213 -26.01 4.01 -26.75
CA LYS A 213 -24.60 4.38 -26.64
C LYS A 213 -23.97 3.75 -25.39
N ILE A 214 -22.76 3.22 -25.52
CA ILE A 214 -22.01 2.61 -24.43
C ILE A 214 -20.82 3.50 -24.07
N VAL A 215 -20.74 3.89 -22.80
CA VAL A 215 -19.51 4.48 -22.24
C VAL A 215 -18.46 3.37 -22.14
N GLU A 216 -17.27 3.62 -22.66
CA GLU A 216 -16.20 2.62 -22.75
C GLU A 216 -15.87 2.02 -21.37
N PRO A 217 -16.06 0.69 -21.17
CA PRO A 217 -15.73 0.03 -19.93
C PRO A 217 -14.22 0.03 -19.69
N ARG A 218 -13.81 0.33 -18.47
CA ARG A 218 -12.42 0.22 -18.04
C ARG A 218 -12.31 -0.41 -16.65
N PRO A 219 -11.19 -1.05 -16.33
CA PRO A 219 -10.94 -1.53 -14.97
C PRO A 219 -11.01 -0.39 -13.96
N ALA A 220 -11.65 -0.66 -12.83
CA ALA A 220 -11.81 0.25 -11.69
C ALA A 220 -11.81 -0.57 -10.40
N LEU A 221 -11.43 0.05 -9.28
CA LEU A 221 -11.18 -0.67 -8.01
C LEU A 221 -10.18 -1.81 -8.19
N VAL A 222 -9.09 -1.54 -8.90
CA VAL A 222 -8.04 -2.52 -9.22
C VAL A 222 -6.72 -2.16 -8.55
N PRO A 223 -5.89 -3.15 -8.18
CA PRO A 223 -4.50 -2.92 -7.82
C PRO A 223 -3.74 -2.26 -8.98
N LEU A 224 -2.71 -1.49 -8.66
CA LEU A 224 -1.85 -0.83 -9.64
C LEU A 224 -0.48 -1.50 -9.69
N THR A 225 0.08 -1.65 -10.90
CA THR A 225 1.39 -2.26 -11.09
C THR A 225 2.49 -1.20 -11.08
N LEU A 226 3.55 -1.43 -10.30
CA LEU A 226 4.72 -0.55 -10.28
C LEU A 226 5.70 -0.94 -11.38
N GLY A 227 6.29 0.05 -12.05
CA GLY A 227 7.31 -0.10 -13.09
C GLY A 227 8.51 0.84 -12.87
N GLY A 228 9.55 0.72 -13.70
CA GLY A 228 10.73 1.59 -13.64
C GLY A 228 11.46 1.55 -12.29
N ALA A 229 11.84 2.73 -11.78
CA ALA A 229 12.55 2.88 -10.51
C ALA A 229 11.74 2.41 -9.28
N ASP A 230 10.41 2.34 -9.39
CA ASP A 230 9.54 1.96 -8.27
C ASP A 230 9.38 0.43 -8.12
N VAL A 231 10.03 -0.36 -8.99
CA VAL A 231 10.10 -1.83 -8.85
C VAL A 231 10.76 -2.23 -7.52
N LEU A 232 11.66 -1.40 -6.98
CA LEU A 232 12.31 -1.62 -5.70
C LEU A 232 11.31 -1.75 -4.54
N PHE A 233 10.15 -1.09 -4.61
CA PHE A 233 9.11 -1.23 -3.60
C PHE A 233 8.39 -2.59 -3.60
N ARG A 234 8.64 -3.46 -4.60
CA ARG A 234 8.13 -4.85 -4.58
C ARG A 234 8.77 -5.68 -3.48
N GLU A 235 9.98 -5.32 -3.04
CA GLU A 235 10.62 -5.96 -1.89
C GLU A 235 9.79 -5.75 -0.62
N LEU A 236 9.03 -4.66 -0.52
CA LEU A 236 8.11 -4.37 0.58
C LEU A 236 6.81 -5.18 0.55
N SER A 237 6.70 -6.22 -0.29
CA SER A 237 5.49 -7.06 -0.34
C SER A 237 5.04 -7.51 1.06
N GLY A 238 3.76 -7.34 1.34
CA GLY A 238 3.13 -7.61 2.63
C GLY A 238 3.12 -6.43 3.61
N VAL A 239 3.90 -5.37 3.36
CA VAL A 239 3.86 -4.15 4.18
C VAL A 239 2.57 -3.38 3.87
N SER A 240 1.90 -2.93 4.93
CA SER A 240 0.71 -2.07 4.85
C SER A 240 0.93 -0.81 5.68
N ALA A 241 0.47 0.33 5.17
CA ALA A 241 0.51 1.61 5.87
C ALA A 241 -0.77 2.40 5.55
N GLU A 242 -1.28 3.16 6.51
CA GLU A 242 -2.30 4.16 6.22
C GLU A 242 -1.66 5.29 5.40
N VAL A 243 -2.30 5.67 4.29
CA VAL A 243 -1.79 6.70 3.40
C VAL A 243 -2.93 7.57 2.90
N VAL A 244 -2.59 8.74 2.34
CA VAL A 244 -3.47 9.46 1.42
C VAL A 244 -2.99 9.22 -0.01
N ALA A 245 -3.78 8.49 -0.80
CA ALA A 245 -3.54 8.30 -2.22
C ALA A 245 -4.30 9.37 -3.03
N ARG A 246 -3.58 10.14 -3.85
CA ARG A 246 -4.11 11.32 -4.54
C ARG A 246 -3.83 11.25 -6.04
N HIS A 247 -4.82 11.70 -6.81
CA HIS A 247 -4.71 11.94 -8.23
C HIS A 247 -5.50 13.21 -8.56
N ASN A 248 -4.80 14.24 -9.04
CA ASN A 248 -5.36 15.58 -9.18
C ASN A 248 -6.00 16.06 -7.86
N LYS A 249 -7.26 16.52 -7.91
CA LYS A 249 -8.00 17.02 -6.74
C LYS A 249 -8.61 15.90 -5.90
N THR A 250 -8.62 14.67 -6.38
CA THR A 250 -9.23 13.53 -5.68
C THR A 250 -8.22 12.84 -4.78
N ALA A 251 -8.61 12.55 -3.54
CA ALA A 251 -7.77 11.84 -2.60
C ALA A 251 -8.57 10.88 -1.72
N PHE A 252 -7.94 9.78 -1.33
CA PHE A 252 -8.50 8.78 -0.43
C PHE A 252 -7.51 8.44 0.66
N ARG A 253 -7.95 8.60 1.92
CA ARG A 253 -7.20 8.19 3.10
C ARG A 253 -7.63 6.80 3.53
N GLU A 254 -6.72 5.83 3.42
CA GLU A 254 -6.91 4.45 3.89
C GLU A 254 -5.58 3.68 3.77
N ALA A 255 -5.56 2.42 4.18
CA ALA A 255 -4.47 1.50 3.95
C ALA A 255 -4.11 1.35 2.46
N ALA A 256 -2.82 1.53 2.17
CA ALA A 256 -2.16 0.96 1.01
C ALA A 256 -1.40 -0.31 1.40
N LEU A 257 -1.42 -1.30 0.51
CA LEU A 257 -0.74 -2.58 0.66
C LEU A 257 0.27 -2.76 -0.46
N PHE A 258 1.53 -2.97 -0.10
CA PHE A 258 2.58 -3.34 -1.04
C PHE A 258 2.46 -4.83 -1.39
N THR A 259 2.57 -5.14 -2.68
CA THR A 259 2.44 -6.49 -3.23
C THR A 259 3.60 -6.80 -4.18
N HIS A 260 3.80 -8.08 -4.50
CA HIS A 260 4.81 -8.52 -5.46
C HIS A 260 4.68 -7.90 -6.86
N ARG A 261 3.51 -7.33 -7.22
CA ARG A 261 3.28 -6.69 -8.53
C ARG A 261 3.22 -5.17 -8.48
N GLY A 262 3.02 -4.59 -7.29
CA GLY A 262 2.81 -3.15 -7.12
C GLY A 262 1.98 -2.83 -5.88
N LEU A 263 1.01 -1.94 -6.01
CA LEU A 263 0.22 -1.40 -4.91
C LEU A 263 -1.23 -1.89 -4.93
N SER A 264 -1.77 -2.16 -3.76
CA SER A 264 -3.16 -2.54 -3.51
C SER A 264 -3.64 -1.85 -2.23
N GLY A 265 -4.72 -2.35 -1.62
CA GLY A 265 -5.31 -1.76 -0.43
C GLY A 265 -6.33 -0.68 -0.78
N PRO A 266 -7.30 -0.39 0.12
CA PRO A 266 -8.47 0.41 -0.23
C PRO A 266 -8.15 1.79 -0.76
N ALA A 267 -7.10 2.49 -0.29
CA ALA A 267 -6.72 3.79 -0.83
C ALA A 267 -6.35 3.70 -2.33
N ILE A 268 -5.59 2.67 -2.68
CA ILE A 268 -5.13 2.43 -4.07
C ILE A 268 -6.29 1.96 -4.95
N LEU A 269 -7.13 1.05 -4.44
CA LEU A 269 -8.32 0.60 -5.17
C LEU A 269 -9.24 1.79 -5.47
N GLN A 270 -9.51 2.66 -4.50
CA GLN A 270 -10.34 3.85 -4.71
C GLN A 270 -9.73 4.78 -5.77
N ILE A 271 -8.46 5.16 -5.63
CA ILE A 271 -7.82 6.11 -6.55
C ILE A 271 -7.64 5.55 -7.98
N SER A 272 -7.53 4.22 -8.13
CA SER A 272 -7.45 3.57 -9.45
C SER A 272 -8.64 3.89 -10.36
N SER A 273 -9.79 4.23 -9.77
CA SER A 273 -10.99 4.60 -10.52
C SER A 273 -10.89 5.99 -11.15
N TYR A 274 -9.98 6.84 -10.67
CA TYR A 274 -9.77 8.21 -11.17
C TYR A 274 -8.59 8.26 -12.14
N TRP A 275 -7.52 7.52 -11.84
CA TRP A 275 -6.30 7.42 -12.64
C TRP A 275 -6.51 6.94 -14.10
N ARG A 276 -5.61 7.34 -15.00
CA ARG A 276 -5.48 6.83 -16.38
C ARG A 276 -4.07 6.31 -16.66
N PRO A 277 -3.92 5.32 -17.56
CA PRO A 277 -2.59 4.90 -18.02
C PRO A 277 -1.75 6.08 -18.50
N GLY A 278 -0.55 6.23 -17.92
CA GLY A 278 0.36 7.34 -18.18
C GLY A 278 0.36 8.42 -17.10
N ASP A 279 -0.68 8.50 -16.27
CA ASP A 279 -0.75 9.49 -15.19
C ASP A 279 0.05 9.08 -13.95
N SER A 280 0.39 10.06 -13.11
CA SER A 280 0.95 9.85 -11.78
C SER A 280 -0.13 9.75 -10.70
N ILE A 281 0.24 9.10 -9.58
CA ILE A 281 -0.49 9.09 -8.31
C ILE A 281 0.50 9.51 -7.24
N GLU A 282 0.07 10.44 -6.39
CA GLU A 282 0.82 10.86 -5.22
C GLU A 282 0.39 10.03 -4.02
N ILE A 283 1.36 9.54 -3.25
CA ILE A 283 1.12 8.80 -2.01
C ILE A 283 1.77 9.57 -0.87
N ASP A 284 0.93 10.10 0.02
CA ASP A 284 1.37 10.70 1.27
C ASP A 284 1.31 9.66 2.38
N PHE A 285 2.48 9.27 2.88
CA PHE A 285 2.65 8.25 3.91
C PHE A 285 2.50 8.77 5.34
N LEU A 286 2.51 10.09 5.54
CA LEU A 286 2.43 10.72 6.86
C LEU A 286 1.41 11.87 6.81
N PRO A 287 0.14 11.59 6.50
CA PRO A 287 -0.85 12.63 6.21
C PRO A 287 -1.27 13.48 7.42
N ASP A 288 -0.91 13.07 8.63
CA ASP A 288 -1.14 13.82 9.87
C ASP A 288 0.05 14.70 10.28
N GLU A 289 1.20 14.55 9.60
CA GLU A 289 2.44 15.18 10.00
C GLU A 289 2.82 16.33 9.07
N THR A 290 3.21 17.45 9.67
CA THR A 290 3.93 18.49 8.94
C THR A 290 5.42 18.18 9.04
N ALA A 291 6.09 17.95 7.91
CA ALA A 291 7.51 17.55 7.90
C ALA A 291 8.41 18.50 8.72
N ASP A 292 8.26 19.81 8.58
CA ASP A 292 9.06 20.80 9.30
C ASP A 292 8.83 20.73 10.82
N GLU A 293 7.57 20.62 11.25
CA GLU A 293 7.22 20.56 12.67
C GLU A 293 7.71 19.25 13.30
N LEU A 294 7.51 18.13 12.60
CA LEU A 294 7.99 16.81 13.01
C LEU A 294 9.52 16.82 13.16
N LEU A 295 10.25 17.23 12.13
CA LEU A 295 11.72 17.16 12.14
C LEU A 295 12.34 18.15 13.14
N LEU A 296 11.79 19.36 13.27
CA LEU A 296 12.30 20.35 14.23
C LEU A 296 12.00 19.96 15.68
N SER A 297 10.81 19.43 15.97
CA SER A 297 10.47 18.96 17.32
C SER A 297 11.33 17.76 17.71
N GLU A 298 11.54 16.82 16.79
CA GLU A 298 12.39 15.65 16.99
C GLU A 298 13.86 16.02 17.20
N LYS A 299 14.38 16.98 16.43
CA LYS A 299 15.74 17.49 16.62
C LYS A 299 15.95 18.13 18.00
N ARG A 300 14.93 18.81 18.54
CA ARG A 300 15.00 19.42 19.88
C ARG A 300 14.89 18.37 20.99
N ALA A 301 13.95 17.44 20.87
CA ALA A 301 13.67 16.45 21.90
C ALA A 301 14.69 15.31 21.92
N ARG A 302 15.18 14.90 20.74
CA ARG A 302 16.10 13.78 20.55
C ARG A 302 17.23 14.19 19.58
N PRO A 303 18.15 15.08 19.99
CA PRO A 303 19.20 15.61 19.10
C PRO A 303 20.17 14.55 18.56
N LYS A 304 20.21 13.35 19.15
CA LYS A 304 21.00 12.20 18.70
C LYS A 304 20.20 11.17 17.89
N ALA A 305 18.89 11.37 17.68
CA ALA A 305 18.07 10.47 16.90
C ALA A 305 18.46 10.55 15.41
N THR A 306 18.53 9.40 14.76
CA THR A 306 18.70 9.32 13.31
C THR A 306 17.35 9.51 12.63
N LEU A 307 17.33 9.98 11.37
CA LEU A 307 16.08 10.10 10.60
C LEU A 307 15.35 8.74 10.49
N ARG A 308 16.08 7.63 10.35
CA ARG A 308 15.50 6.28 10.42
C ARG A 308 14.76 6.06 11.75
N SER A 309 15.40 6.31 12.89
CA SER A 309 14.79 6.11 14.21
C SER A 309 13.60 7.05 14.48
N THR A 310 13.52 8.16 13.75
CA THR A 310 12.34 9.04 13.73
C THR A 310 11.23 8.43 12.90
N LEU A 311 11.50 7.97 11.68
CA LEU A 311 10.53 7.35 10.79
C LEU A 311 9.99 6.00 11.31
N ASP A 312 10.82 5.19 11.98
CA ASP A 312 10.44 3.89 12.56
C ASP A 312 9.31 4.02 13.61
N ARG A 313 9.09 5.21 14.17
CA ARG A 313 7.99 5.48 15.11
C ARG A 313 6.65 5.76 14.42
N LEU A 314 6.70 6.11 13.14
CA LEU A 314 5.53 6.57 12.38
C LEU A 314 5.16 5.57 11.28
N LEU A 315 6.12 4.79 10.80
CA LEU A 315 5.97 3.87 9.67
C LEU A 315 6.42 2.47 10.05
N PRO A 316 5.89 1.42 9.38
CA PRO A 316 6.45 0.08 9.48
C PRO A 316 7.95 0.09 9.17
N ALA A 317 8.76 -0.58 9.99
CA ALA A 317 10.23 -0.52 9.92
C ALA A 317 10.82 -0.72 8.51
N ARG A 318 10.29 -1.69 7.75
CA ARG A 318 10.75 -1.97 6.37
C ARG A 318 10.43 -0.81 5.40
N LEU A 319 9.30 -0.14 5.60
CA LEU A 319 8.92 1.04 4.81
C LEU A 319 9.75 2.25 5.23
N ALA A 320 9.95 2.46 6.54
CA ALA A 320 10.80 3.52 7.07
C ALA A 320 12.23 3.42 6.52
N GLU A 321 12.81 2.22 6.50
CA GLU A 321 14.13 1.94 5.94
C GLU A 321 14.20 2.25 4.44
N ALA A 322 13.24 1.75 3.65
CA ALA A 322 13.20 1.99 2.21
C ALA A 322 13.02 3.48 1.87
N LEU A 323 12.17 4.20 2.60
CA LEU A 323 11.97 5.63 2.41
C LEU A 323 13.18 6.44 2.87
N ALA A 324 13.80 6.11 4.01
CA ALA A 324 15.03 6.75 4.46
C ALA A 324 16.18 6.58 3.45
N GLY A 325 16.30 5.38 2.86
CA GLY A 325 17.23 5.13 1.76
C GLY A 325 16.92 5.99 0.52
N LYS A 326 15.65 6.08 0.11
CA LYS A 326 15.24 6.85 -1.08
C LYS A 326 15.37 8.37 -0.91
N VAL A 327 15.09 8.88 0.29
CA VAL A 327 15.27 10.30 0.65
C VAL A 327 16.77 10.65 0.77
N GLY A 328 17.63 9.64 0.76
CA GLY A 328 19.07 9.83 0.69
C GLY A 328 19.63 10.35 2.00
N LEU A 329 19.55 9.55 3.07
CA LEU A 329 20.63 9.55 4.07
C LEU A 329 21.82 8.84 3.39
N PRO A 330 22.60 9.53 2.56
CA PRO A 330 23.44 8.89 1.56
C PRO A 330 24.75 8.43 2.17
N VAL A 331 24.84 8.42 3.50
CA VAL A 331 26.09 8.36 4.24
C VAL A 331 25.87 7.58 5.53
N ILE A 332 26.63 6.49 5.71
CA ILE A 332 26.79 5.83 7.01
C ILE A 332 28.19 6.15 7.51
N GLU A 333 28.25 6.92 8.59
CA GLU A 333 29.48 7.11 9.33
C GLU A 333 29.75 5.93 10.26
N TYR A 334 31.00 5.48 10.31
CA TYR A 334 31.40 4.39 11.18
C TYR A 334 32.84 4.56 11.69
N ASN A 335 33.19 3.70 12.65
CA ASN A 335 34.45 3.72 13.37
C ASN A 335 35.12 2.35 13.21
N PHE A 336 36.43 2.30 12.98
CA PHE A 336 37.18 1.03 12.84
C PHE A 336 38.45 1.05 13.71
N TYR A 337 38.35 0.45 14.90
CA TYR A 337 39.39 0.47 15.94
C TYR A 337 39.48 -0.89 16.62
N ALA A 338 40.68 -1.28 17.07
CA ALA A 338 40.84 -2.28 18.11
C ALA A 338 40.24 -1.82 19.44
N ASN A 339 40.56 -0.58 19.84
CA ASN A 339 40.05 0.08 21.04
C ASN A 339 40.00 1.60 20.80
N ARG A 340 38.88 2.25 21.12
CA ARG A 340 38.82 3.72 21.14
C ARG A 340 39.48 4.24 22.42
N LEU A 341 40.45 5.13 22.28
CA LEU A 341 41.10 5.78 23.41
C LEU A 341 40.23 6.94 23.90
N ILE A 342 39.87 6.93 25.19
CA ILE A 342 39.02 7.97 25.79
C ILE A 342 39.62 8.58 27.06
N GLU A 343 40.60 7.91 27.65
CA GLU A 343 41.13 8.18 28.99
C GLU A 343 41.94 9.48 29.09
N GLY A 344 42.33 10.08 27.95
CA GLY A 344 43.00 11.38 27.90
C GLY A 344 42.06 12.57 27.75
N TYR A 345 40.75 12.35 27.56
CA TYR A 345 39.78 13.45 27.46
C TYR A 345 39.44 14.02 28.84
N LYS A 346 39.34 15.34 28.90
CA LYS A 346 38.90 16.11 30.08
C LYS A 346 38.05 17.29 29.66
N GLU A 347 37.26 17.81 30.58
CA GLU A 347 36.52 19.06 30.37
C GLU A 347 37.36 20.23 30.89
N GLU A 348 37.51 21.27 30.07
CA GLU A 348 38.13 22.54 30.45
C GLU A 348 37.11 23.66 30.32
N ILE A 349 37.16 24.66 31.20
CA ILE A 349 36.23 25.79 31.19
C ILE A 349 36.83 26.93 30.37
N GLY A 350 36.07 27.38 29.38
CA GLY A 350 36.40 28.46 28.47
C GLY A 350 35.77 29.79 28.80
N ARG A 351 35.88 30.69 27.82
CA ARG A 351 35.35 32.05 27.91
C ARG A 351 33.84 32.01 28.21
N GLY A 352 33.42 32.81 29.18
CA GLY A 352 32.01 32.89 29.57
C GLY A 352 31.48 31.65 30.30
N GLY A 353 32.35 30.77 30.81
CA GLY A 353 31.96 29.57 31.54
C GLY A 353 31.55 28.38 30.67
N ALA A 354 31.75 28.45 29.34
CA ALA A 354 31.45 27.35 28.44
C ALA A 354 32.48 26.22 28.59
N GLY A 355 32.03 24.99 28.84
CA GLY A 355 32.89 23.80 28.83
C GLY A 355 33.30 23.42 27.41
N TYR A 356 34.56 23.06 27.22
CA TYR A 356 35.07 22.42 26.00
C TYR A 356 35.86 21.15 26.35
N THR A 357 35.90 20.21 25.42
CA THR A 357 36.60 18.93 25.59
C THR A 357 38.05 19.09 25.17
N ALA A 358 38.96 18.99 26.14
CA ALA A 358 40.39 18.95 25.91
C ALA A 358 40.91 17.51 25.91
N TYR A 359 42.07 17.29 25.31
CA TYR A 359 42.74 16.00 25.29
C TYR A 359 44.22 16.13 25.65
N ASP A 360 44.71 15.23 26.50
CA ASP A 360 46.13 15.10 26.85
C ASP A 360 46.58 13.63 26.71
N TYR A 361 47.45 13.37 25.73
CA TYR A 361 47.96 12.03 25.47
C TYR A 361 48.86 11.51 26.59
N GLU A 362 49.53 12.38 27.35
CA GLU A 362 50.45 11.96 28.41
C GLU A 362 49.74 11.16 29.51
N ILE A 363 48.44 11.42 29.70
CA ILE A 363 47.57 10.70 30.63
C ILE A 363 47.30 9.25 30.16
N SER A 364 47.34 9.01 28.84
CA SER A 364 46.84 7.76 28.24
C SER A 364 47.89 6.92 27.49
N LYS A 365 49.11 7.44 27.28
CA LYS A 365 50.15 6.82 26.44
C LYS A 365 50.68 5.45 26.88
N ASN A 366 50.58 5.13 28.18
CA ASN A 366 51.13 3.90 28.75
C ASN A 366 50.05 2.95 29.30
N LEU A 367 48.81 3.10 28.83
CA LEU A 367 47.72 2.24 29.29
C LEU A 367 47.92 0.80 28.78
N PRO A 368 47.71 -0.22 29.63
CA PRO A 368 47.82 -1.60 29.21
C PRO A 368 46.70 -1.97 28.22
N PRO A 369 46.91 -3.01 27.41
CA PRO A 369 45.85 -3.64 26.61
C PRO A 369 44.64 -4.01 27.47
N ARG A 370 43.44 -3.98 26.90
CA ARG A 370 42.24 -4.47 27.59
C ARG A 370 42.25 -6.01 27.64
N ASP A 371 41.75 -6.55 28.75
CA ASP A 371 41.59 -7.98 28.93
C ASP A 371 40.77 -8.59 27.78
N GLY A 372 41.29 -9.67 27.19
CA GLY A 372 40.65 -10.37 26.09
C GLY A 372 40.75 -9.69 24.72
N VAL A 373 41.25 -8.46 24.61
CA VAL A 373 41.43 -7.75 23.32
C VAL A 373 42.85 -7.91 22.79
N GLY A 374 43.85 -7.87 23.67
CA GLY A 374 45.26 -7.97 23.28
C GLY A 374 45.76 -6.74 22.52
N THR A 375 46.88 -6.90 21.79
CA THR A 375 47.48 -5.86 20.95
C THR A 375 47.36 -6.22 19.49
N HIS A 376 47.24 -5.21 18.63
CA HIS A 376 47.11 -5.41 17.19
C HIS A 376 48.02 -4.46 16.44
N THR A 377 48.70 -4.99 15.44
CA THR A 377 49.48 -4.19 14.51
C THR A 377 48.55 -3.48 13.51
N ARG A 378 49.04 -2.41 12.89
CA ARG A 378 48.34 -1.67 11.84
C ARG A 378 48.12 -2.55 10.62
N ALA A 379 49.09 -3.39 10.27
CA ALA A 379 49.01 -4.28 9.12
C ALA A 379 47.86 -5.28 9.25
N GLU A 380 47.70 -5.89 10.42
CA GLU A 380 46.59 -6.80 10.71
C GLU A 380 45.24 -6.09 10.63
N GLN A 381 45.14 -4.90 11.20
CA GLN A 381 43.90 -4.13 11.19
C GLN A 381 43.53 -3.62 9.79
N MET A 382 44.51 -3.18 8.99
CA MET A 382 44.27 -2.80 7.59
C MET A 382 43.80 -3.99 6.75
N LYS A 383 44.35 -5.19 6.95
CA LYS A 383 43.88 -6.40 6.28
C LYS A 383 42.43 -6.75 6.65
N ARG A 384 42.06 -6.55 7.92
CA ARG A 384 40.67 -6.74 8.38
C ARG A 384 39.73 -5.68 7.77
N ALA A 385 40.16 -4.42 7.72
CA ALA A 385 39.41 -3.34 7.09
C ALA A 385 39.20 -3.60 5.59
N GLU A 386 40.22 -4.08 4.88
CA GLU A 386 40.11 -4.47 3.47
C GLU A 386 39.08 -5.59 3.26
N GLY A 387 39.12 -6.63 4.09
CA GLY A 387 38.13 -7.72 4.04
C GLY A 387 36.70 -7.24 4.29
N PHE A 388 36.51 -6.34 5.27
CA PHE A 388 35.23 -5.69 5.54
C PHE A 388 34.74 -4.87 4.34
N LEU A 389 35.60 -4.00 3.80
CA LEU A 389 35.24 -3.14 2.66
C LEU A 389 34.88 -3.94 1.41
N LYS A 390 35.63 -4.99 1.09
CA LYS A 390 35.33 -5.89 -0.04
C LYS A 390 33.96 -6.55 0.07
N ALA A 391 33.48 -6.79 1.29
CA ALA A 391 32.16 -7.35 1.53
C ALA A 391 31.05 -6.29 1.49
N VAL A 392 31.28 -5.11 2.07
CA VAL A 392 30.21 -4.12 2.29
C VAL A 392 30.04 -3.14 1.13
N ILE A 393 31.11 -2.72 0.45
CA ILE A 393 31.04 -1.70 -0.61
C ILE A 393 30.09 -2.08 -1.76
N PRO A 394 30.08 -3.33 -2.27
CA PRO A 394 29.11 -3.72 -3.31
C PRO A 394 27.65 -3.61 -2.86
N GLU A 395 27.35 -3.87 -1.59
CA GLU A 395 26.00 -3.74 -1.04
C GLU A 395 25.62 -2.27 -0.82
N ALA A 396 26.60 -1.46 -0.37
CA ALA A 396 26.47 -0.03 -0.21
C ALA A 396 26.16 0.67 -1.55
N GLU A 397 26.81 0.24 -2.63
CA GLU A 397 26.53 0.66 -4.01
C GLU A 397 25.09 0.34 -4.45
N LYS A 398 24.62 -0.90 -4.24
CA LYS A 398 23.24 -1.30 -4.56
C LYS A 398 22.20 -0.49 -3.78
N ALA A 399 22.49 -0.20 -2.51
CA ALA A 399 21.64 0.58 -1.63
C ALA A 399 21.74 2.10 -1.89
N ASN A 400 22.68 2.52 -2.73
CA ASN A 400 23.03 3.92 -2.95
C ASN A 400 23.41 4.68 -1.66
N VAL A 401 24.22 4.04 -0.80
CA VAL A 401 24.68 4.56 0.50
C VAL A 401 26.20 4.61 0.52
N ARG A 402 26.79 5.79 0.71
CA ARG A 402 28.24 5.96 0.82
C ARG A 402 28.69 5.68 2.27
N LEU A 403 29.82 4.99 2.45
CA LEU A 403 30.40 4.79 3.79
C LEU A 403 31.39 5.90 4.10
N ALA A 404 31.38 6.40 5.32
CA ALA A 404 32.33 7.39 5.83
C ALA A 404 33.06 6.84 7.06
N LEU A 405 34.29 6.35 6.89
CA LEU A 405 35.11 6.02 8.05
C LEU A 405 35.52 7.32 8.77
N HIS A 406 35.15 7.46 10.04
CA HIS A 406 35.65 8.55 10.87
C HIS A 406 37.14 8.34 11.15
N PRO A 407 38.00 9.37 11.01
CA PRO A 407 39.40 9.28 11.36
C PRO A 407 39.59 9.01 12.85
N ASN A 408 40.77 8.60 13.30
CA ASN A 408 40.96 8.37 14.73
C ASN A 408 40.91 9.71 15.48
N ASP A 409 39.96 9.84 16.41
CA ASP A 409 39.84 10.96 17.36
C ASP A 409 39.86 10.37 18.79
N PRO A 410 40.99 10.46 19.51
CA PRO A 410 42.21 11.22 19.16
C PRO A 410 43.10 10.48 18.13
N PRO A 411 43.89 11.17 17.28
CA PRO A 411 44.70 10.56 16.22
C PRO A 411 46.03 9.98 16.72
N VAL A 412 46.08 9.48 17.95
CA VAL A 412 47.33 9.02 18.53
C VAL A 412 47.83 7.73 17.88
N PRO A 413 49.16 7.52 17.75
CA PRO A 413 49.71 6.35 17.09
C PRO A 413 49.32 5.01 17.74
N LEU A 414 49.21 4.99 19.08
CA LEU A 414 48.92 3.80 19.88
C LEU A 414 47.71 4.03 20.79
N SER A 415 46.80 3.07 20.80
CA SER A 415 45.68 2.99 21.74
C SER A 415 45.76 1.66 22.49
N ARG A 416 46.12 1.72 23.78
CA ARG A 416 46.28 0.54 24.66
C ARG A 416 47.14 -0.57 24.03
N GLY A 417 48.27 -0.18 23.45
CA GLY A 417 49.22 -1.09 22.78
C GLY A 417 48.83 -1.55 21.38
N SER A 418 47.67 -1.13 20.84
CA SER A 418 47.30 -1.38 19.44
C SER A 418 47.59 -0.17 18.57
N GLU A 419 48.19 -0.39 17.40
CA GLU A 419 48.45 0.67 16.42
C GLU A 419 47.15 1.13 15.76
N GLN A 420 46.99 2.43 15.52
CA GLN A 420 45.76 2.96 14.93
C GLN A 420 45.84 3.09 13.40
N ILE A 421 44.79 2.68 12.68
CA ILE A 421 44.78 2.63 11.20
C ILE A 421 44.43 3.95 10.51
N MET A 422 44.03 5.00 11.24
CA MET A 422 43.69 6.32 10.73
C MET A 422 44.38 7.45 11.53
N ALA A 423 45.56 7.17 12.10
CA ALA A 423 46.31 8.13 12.92
C ALA A 423 47.12 9.19 12.14
N THR A 424 47.31 9.02 10.82
CA THR A 424 48.04 9.98 9.99
C THR A 424 47.34 10.15 8.66
N PHE A 425 47.61 11.25 7.96
CA PHE A 425 47.03 11.46 6.64
C PHE A 425 47.48 10.43 5.60
N GLU A 426 48.71 9.90 5.71
CA GLU A 426 49.15 8.78 4.87
C GLU A 426 48.34 7.50 5.13
N HIS A 427 47.96 7.24 6.38
CA HIS A 427 47.08 6.11 6.69
C HIS A 427 45.69 6.28 6.05
N TRP A 428 45.16 7.51 6.02
CA TRP A 428 43.89 7.82 5.37
C TRP A 428 43.94 7.52 3.87
N LYS A 429 45.03 7.93 3.21
CA LYS A 429 45.27 7.64 1.79
C LYS A 429 45.37 6.13 1.54
N GLN A 430 46.09 5.41 2.40
CA GLN A 430 46.22 3.95 2.30
C GLN A 430 44.85 3.27 2.42
N TYR A 431 44.05 3.67 3.41
CA TYR A 431 42.71 3.13 3.64
C TYR A 431 41.80 3.32 2.42
N LEU A 432 41.74 4.54 1.86
CA LEU A 432 40.94 4.84 0.66
C LEU A 432 41.40 4.05 -0.57
N SER A 433 42.67 3.62 -0.60
CA SER A 433 43.20 2.79 -1.69
C SER A 433 42.82 1.31 -1.60
N LEU A 434 42.33 0.82 -0.45
CA LEU A 434 41.99 -0.60 -0.24
C LEU A 434 40.85 -1.06 -1.17
N VAL A 435 39.84 -0.22 -1.36
CA VAL A 435 38.75 -0.42 -2.32
C VAL A 435 38.42 0.92 -2.96
N LYS A 436 38.75 1.09 -4.25
CA LYS A 436 38.48 2.34 -4.97
C LYS A 436 37.02 2.41 -5.39
N SER A 437 36.23 3.18 -4.65
CA SER A 437 34.82 3.44 -4.96
C SER A 437 34.41 4.76 -4.27
N PRO A 438 33.55 5.60 -4.88
CA PRO A 438 32.99 6.76 -4.18
C PRO A 438 32.17 6.35 -2.94
N TYR A 439 31.73 5.09 -2.87
CA TYR A 439 31.04 4.50 -1.72
C TYR A 439 32.01 4.09 -0.60
N ASN A 440 33.32 4.07 -0.86
CA ASN A 440 34.38 3.95 0.15
C ASN A 440 35.05 5.31 0.36
N GLY A 441 34.44 6.16 1.18
CA GLY A 441 35.00 7.45 1.55
C GLY A 441 35.20 7.56 3.05
N MET A 442 35.39 8.79 3.50
CA MET A 442 35.69 9.08 4.89
C MET A 442 35.00 10.34 5.40
N THR A 443 34.99 10.47 6.72
CA THR A 443 34.64 11.73 7.37
C THR A 443 35.83 12.67 7.27
N PHE A 444 35.66 13.81 6.61
CA PHE A 444 36.61 14.90 6.72
C PHE A 444 36.37 15.62 8.06
N ASP A 445 37.28 15.41 9.00
CA ASP A 445 37.29 16.13 10.28
C ASP A 445 38.39 17.19 10.26
N CYS A 446 37.99 18.46 10.27
CA CYS A 446 38.94 19.57 10.23
C CYS A 446 39.76 19.70 11.52
N GLY A 447 39.19 19.26 12.65
CA GLY A 447 39.86 19.19 13.94
C GLY A 447 40.94 18.12 13.93
N VAL A 448 40.61 16.88 13.54
CA VAL A 448 41.60 15.78 13.51
C VAL A 448 42.73 16.10 12.54
N SER A 449 42.41 16.72 11.40
CA SER A 449 43.43 17.21 10.46
C SER A 449 44.43 18.15 11.15
N ARG A 450 43.96 19.11 11.96
CA ARG A 450 44.84 19.97 12.77
C ARG A 450 45.57 19.20 13.86
N GLU A 451 44.90 18.30 14.57
CA GLU A 451 45.46 17.52 15.68
C GLU A 451 46.64 16.65 15.23
N MET A 452 46.65 16.18 13.98
CA MET A 452 47.78 15.48 13.36
C MET A 452 48.90 16.41 12.88
N GLY A 453 48.69 17.73 12.91
CA GLY A 453 49.63 18.72 12.39
C GLY A 453 49.49 19.03 10.89
N GLU A 454 48.42 18.56 10.24
CA GLU A 454 48.17 18.80 8.82
C GLU A 454 47.44 20.15 8.59
N ASP A 455 47.47 20.64 7.35
CA ASP A 455 46.59 21.73 6.91
C ASP A 455 45.22 21.18 6.48
N PRO A 456 44.12 21.47 7.21
CA PRO A 456 42.79 20.95 6.88
C PRO A 456 42.31 21.35 5.50
N VAL A 457 42.75 22.51 4.97
CA VAL A 457 42.36 22.96 3.63
C VAL A 457 43.01 22.07 2.57
N ALA A 458 44.30 21.75 2.73
CA ALA A 458 45.00 20.83 1.85
C ALA A 458 44.43 19.41 1.91
N VAL A 459 44.12 18.91 3.11
CA VAL A 459 43.47 17.60 3.32
C VAL A 459 42.10 17.56 2.66
N CYS A 460 41.26 18.58 2.89
CA CYS A 460 39.94 18.69 2.25
C CYS A 460 40.05 18.69 0.73
N ARG A 461 40.98 19.48 0.17
CA ARG A 461 41.21 19.51 -1.29
C ARG A 461 41.58 18.14 -1.83
N TYR A 462 42.54 17.45 -1.20
CA TYR A 462 42.98 16.13 -1.64
C TYR A 462 41.82 15.11 -1.65
N LEU A 463 41.02 15.06 -0.59
CA LEU A 463 39.89 14.15 -0.46
C LEU A 463 38.75 14.52 -1.41
N GLY A 464 38.46 15.82 -1.56
CA GLY A 464 37.40 16.35 -2.41
C GLY A 464 37.65 16.11 -3.90
N GLU A 465 38.89 16.32 -4.38
CA GLU A 465 39.29 16.04 -5.77
C GLU A 465 39.10 14.57 -6.17
N ARG A 466 39.01 13.67 -5.19
CA ARG A 466 38.89 12.21 -5.39
C ARG A 466 37.49 11.69 -5.07
N ASP A 467 36.54 12.58 -4.77
CA ASP A 467 35.19 12.23 -4.33
C ASP A 467 35.21 11.22 -3.16
N CYS A 468 36.07 11.48 -2.17
CA CYS A 468 36.23 10.63 -0.98
C CYS A 468 35.68 11.27 0.31
N ILE A 469 35.15 12.50 0.24
CA ILE A 469 34.49 13.15 1.39
C ILE A 469 33.02 12.73 1.39
N ASN A 470 32.67 11.84 2.31
CA ASN A 470 31.29 11.35 2.44
C ASN A 470 30.59 12.00 3.63
N HIS A 471 31.32 12.41 4.67
CA HIS A 471 30.81 13.17 5.80
C HIS A 471 31.76 14.31 6.13
N VAL A 472 31.26 15.41 6.69
CA VAL A 472 32.10 16.53 7.16
C VAL A 472 31.79 16.81 8.62
N HIS A 473 32.82 16.75 9.46
CA HIS A 473 32.75 17.06 10.86
C HIS A 473 33.57 18.32 11.16
N TYR A 474 32.88 19.40 11.54
CA TYR A 474 33.52 20.67 11.87
C TYR A 474 33.77 20.76 13.37
N ARG A 475 35.05 20.78 13.75
CA ARG A 475 35.50 21.06 15.11
C ARG A 475 36.48 22.23 15.10
N ASN A 476 36.30 23.16 16.03
CA ASN A 476 37.18 24.31 16.19
C ASN A 476 38.25 23.99 17.24
N VAL A 477 39.30 23.28 16.83
CA VAL A 477 40.35 22.77 17.72
C VAL A 477 41.54 23.73 17.75
N VAL A 478 42.01 24.03 18.96
CA VAL A 478 43.27 24.73 19.20
C VAL A 478 44.33 23.71 19.61
N VAL A 479 45.26 23.44 18.71
CA VAL A 479 46.34 22.47 18.93
C VAL A 479 47.54 23.17 19.56
N ARG A 480 47.92 22.76 20.78
CA ARG A 480 49.14 23.22 21.44
C ARG A 480 50.34 22.38 21.01
N LYS A 481 50.14 21.06 20.93
CA LYS A 481 51.12 20.10 20.43
C LYS A 481 50.41 18.99 19.65
N PRO A 482 50.68 18.81 18.34
CA PRO A 482 50.10 17.74 17.55
C PRO A 482 50.22 16.38 18.22
N TYR A 483 49.18 15.57 18.12
CA TYR A 483 49.01 14.26 18.76
C TYR A 483 48.96 14.24 20.29
N VAL A 484 49.30 15.34 20.96
CA VAL A 484 49.59 15.32 22.40
C VAL A 484 48.64 16.19 23.20
N ASP A 485 48.45 17.45 22.81
CA ASP A 485 47.71 18.42 23.62
C ASP A 485 46.92 19.38 22.72
N TYR A 486 45.60 19.34 22.86
CA TYR A 486 44.66 20.19 22.13
C TYR A 486 43.35 20.40 22.90
N THR A 487 42.63 21.45 22.53
CA THR A 487 41.38 21.91 23.17
C THR A 487 40.32 22.34 22.17
#